data_AF-A0A352EYE6-F1
#
_entry.id   AF-A0A352EYE6-F1
#
_cell.length_a   1.000
_cell.length_b   1.000
_cell.length_c   1.000
_cell.angle_alpha   90.00
_cell.angle_beta   90.00
_cell.angle_gamma   90.00
#
_symmetry.space_group_name_H-M   'P 1'
#
loop_
_entity.id
_entity.type
_entity.pdbx_description
1 polymer ?
#
loop_
_entity_poly.entity_id
_entity_poly.type
_entity_poly.pdbx_seq_one_letter_code
_entity_poly.pdbx_strand_id
1 'polypeptide(L)'
;MHSRKSLITILGIILAFGTVVVAQQTQTPSPDAGGQFKNRSERWSARGERRGGRERMGHRGGAGHLMRELNLTDEQRQQSRAIMQRRLAGTKSQREELFALREKRIAGTFTADDEAGAKALHQEMRASMEDIHAEMEGILTAEQKTKLEQLKQERKAKFEQRLKERQEFQNKNPQ
;
A
#
# COMPACT_ATOMS: atom_id res chain seq x y z
N MET A 1 -37.49 -39.73 18.62
CA MET A 1 -36.44 -40.71 18.99
C MET A 1 -35.10 -40.00 18.78
N HIS A 2 -34.55 -39.24 19.73
CA HIS A 2 -33.82 -39.63 20.95
C HIS A 2 -32.65 -40.61 20.75
N SER A 3 -31.44 -40.05 20.53
CA SER A 3 -30.16 -40.48 21.14
C SER A 3 -29.02 -39.59 20.61
N ARG A 4 -28.52 -38.59 21.37
CA ARG A 4 -27.41 -38.64 22.37
C ARG A 4 -26.04 -38.80 21.68
N LYS A 5 -25.23 -37.73 21.55
CA LYS A 5 -24.22 -37.20 22.51
C LYS A 5 -23.13 -38.20 22.90
N SER A 6 -21.87 -37.73 22.83
CA SER A 6 -20.61 -38.20 23.46
C SER A 6 -19.54 -38.59 22.43
N LEU A 7 -18.25 -38.30 22.58
CA LEU A 7 -17.45 -37.94 23.76
C LEU A 7 -16.14 -37.29 23.28
N ILE A 8 -15.77 -36.19 23.92
CA ILE A 8 -14.43 -35.57 23.85
C ILE A 8 -13.42 -36.54 24.48
N THR A 9 -12.32 -36.80 23.79
CA THR A 9 -11.11 -37.39 24.40
C THR A 9 -9.92 -36.49 24.11
N ILE A 10 -9.52 -35.75 25.14
CA ILE A 10 -8.27 -35.00 25.19
C ILE A 10 -7.20 -35.95 25.74
N LEU A 11 -6.18 -36.21 24.94
CA LEU A 11 -4.86 -36.73 25.33
C LEU A 11 -3.88 -35.82 24.57
N GLY A 12 -2.96 -35.06 25.16
CA GLY A 12 -2.27 -35.21 26.41
C GLY A 12 -0.79 -35.51 26.13
N ILE A 13 0.07 -34.51 26.32
CA ILE A 13 1.54 -34.59 26.56
C ILE A 13 2.33 -34.91 25.25
N ILE A 14 3.39 -34.20 24.82
CA ILE A 14 4.68 -33.97 25.48
C ILE A 14 5.38 -32.74 24.86
N LEU A 15 5.80 -31.83 25.74
CA LEU A 15 6.81 -30.79 25.50
C LEU A 15 8.19 -31.44 25.41
N ALA A 16 8.87 -31.31 24.26
CA ALA A 16 10.29 -31.59 24.14
C ALA A 16 10.99 -30.30 23.69
N PHE A 17 11.61 -29.62 24.66
CA PHE A 17 12.57 -28.56 24.40
C PHE A 17 13.84 -29.18 23.82
N GLY A 18 14.04 -29.04 22.51
CA GLY A 18 15.30 -29.34 21.84
C GLY A 18 16.23 -28.13 21.91
N THR A 19 17.30 -28.22 22.69
CA THR A 19 18.42 -27.27 22.66
C THR A 19 19.17 -27.42 21.34
N VAL A 20 19.10 -26.42 20.46
CA VAL A 20 19.99 -26.34 19.30
C VAL A 20 21.30 -25.71 19.75
N VAL A 21 22.35 -26.52 19.79
CA VAL A 21 23.74 -26.04 19.85
C VAL A 21 24.06 -25.43 18.49
N VAL A 22 24.12 -24.09 18.42
CA VAL A 22 24.70 -23.40 17.26
C VAL A 22 26.21 -23.45 17.43
N ALA A 23 26.87 -24.29 16.62
CA ALA A 23 28.32 -24.24 16.44
C ALA A 23 28.71 -22.87 15.87
N GLN A 24 29.57 -22.14 16.58
CA GLN A 24 30.25 -20.96 16.05
C GLN A 24 31.19 -21.43 14.95
N GLN A 25 30.77 -21.28 13.69
CA GLN A 25 31.68 -21.32 12.56
C GLN A 25 32.40 -19.97 12.50
N THR A 26 33.65 -19.97 12.96
CA THR A 26 34.62 -18.90 12.73
C THR A 26 34.89 -18.80 11.23
N GLN A 27 34.23 -17.86 10.56
CA GLN A 27 34.66 -17.38 9.25
C GLN A 27 35.56 -16.15 9.43
N THR A 28 36.82 -16.37 9.05
CA THR A 28 37.85 -15.39 8.72
C THR A 28 37.29 -14.14 8.03
N PRO A 29 37.66 -12.92 8.46
CA PRO A 29 37.35 -11.70 7.74
C PRO A 29 38.21 -11.63 6.47
N SER A 30 37.57 -11.75 5.30
CA SER A 30 38.16 -11.33 4.03
C SER A 30 38.27 -9.80 3.97
N PRO A 31 39.38 -9.25 3.45
CA PRO A 31 39.56 -7.82 3.30
C PRO A 31 38.80 -7.29 2.09
N ASP A 32 38.37 -6.04 2.22
CA ASP A 32 37.95 -5.14 1.13
C ASP A 32 36.66 -5.44 0.34
N ALA A 33 35.53 -5.07 0.95
CA ALA A 33 34.34 -4.60 0.23
C ALA A 33 33.77 -3.29 0.83
N GLY A 34 34.61 -2.52 1.53
CA GLY A 34 34.20 -1.33 2.29
C GLY A 34 34.06 -0.03 1.47
N GLY A 35 34.55 -0.01 0.23
CA GLY A 35 34.61 1.22 -0.58
C GLY A 35 33.34 1.59 -1.36
N GLN A 36 32.44 0.63 -1.63
CA GLN A 36 31.27 0.89 -2.49
C GLN A 36 29.98 1.19 -1.70
N PHE A 37 29.84 0.69 -0.47
CA PHE A 37 28.65 0.94 0.35
C PHE A 37 28.62 2.35 0.95
N LYS A 38 29.77 2.89 1.40
CA LYS A 38 29.87 4.26 1.93
C LYS A 38 29.50 5.33 0.89
N ASN A 39 29.97 5.16 -0.36
CA ASN A 39 29.66 6.10 -1.44
C ASN A 39 28.17 6.05 -1.85
N ARG A 40 27.50 4.89 -1.73
CA ARG A 40 26.06 4.79 -2.00
C ARG A 40 25.24 5.39 -0.86
N SER A 41 25.58 5.15 0.40
CA SER A 41 24.87 5.78 1.53
C SER A 41 25.03 7.30 1.53
N GLU A 42 26.21 7.82 1.22
CA GLU A 42 26.46 9.27 1.16
C GLU A 42 25.72 9.94 0.00
N ARG A 43 25.61 9.28 -1.17
CA ARG A 43 24.88 9.83 -2.32
C ARG A 43 23.35 9.87 -2.11
N TRP A 44 22.82 9.01 -1.26
CA TRP A 44 21.41 9.05 -0.83
C TRP A 44 21.19 10.08 0.29
N SER A 45 22.16 10.23 1.20
CA SER A 45 22.14 11.22 2.28
C SER A 45 22.23 12.66 1.74
N ALA A 46 23.15 12.92 0.81
CA ALA A 46 23.32 14.22 0.16
C ALA A 46 22.12 14.62 -0.73
N ARG A 47 21.31 13.66 -1.19
CA ARG A 47 20.06 13.91 -1.92
C ARG A 47 18.87 14.14 -0.97
N GLY A 48 18.94 13.62 0.26
CA GLY A 48 17.97 13.88 1.33
C GLY A 48 18.05 15.31 1.85
N GLU A 49 19.26 15.83 2.06
CA GLU A 49 19.46 17.17 2.65
C GLU A 49 19.02 18.33 1.74
N ARG A 50 19.18 18.21 0.41
CA ARG A 50 18.67 19.24 -0.55
C ARG A 50 17.16 19.17 -0.77
N ARG A 51 16.46 18.22 -0.14
CA ARG A 51 14.98 18.09 -0.15
C ARG A 51 14.37 18.20 1.25
N GLY A 52 15.13 18.69 2.24
CA GLY A 52 14.74 18.87 3.65
C GLY A 52 13.68 19.95 3.93
N GLY A 53 12.69 20.11 3.04
CA GLY A 53 11.54 21.01 3.21
C GLY A 53 10.20 20.43 2.76
N ARG A 54 10.14 19.11 2.47
CA ARG A 54 8.89 18.43 2.05
C ARG A 54 8.52 17.21 2.88
N GLU A 55 9.11 17.06 4.05
CA GLU A 55 8.74 16.02 5.02
C GLU A 55 7.46 16.45 5.76
N ARG A 56 6.30 16.22 5.12
CA ARG A 56 4.94 16.08 5.69
C ARG A 56 3.83 16.22 4.64
N MET A 57 4.15 16.37 3.35
CA MET A 57 3.16 16.58 2.30
C MET A 57 3.01 15.31 1.43
N GLY A 58 2.31 14.28 1.93
CA GLY A 58 2.16 13.06 1.13
C GLY A 58 1.12 12.02 1.53
N HIS A 59 0.61 12.02 2.77
CA HIS A 59 -0.26 10.90 3.21
C HIS A 59 -1.67 11.27 3.68
N ARG A 60 -2.08 12.55 3.57
CA ARG A 60 -3.46 12.94 3.90
C ARG A 60 -4.40 13.08 2.70
N GLY A 61 -3.94 12.98 1.47
CA GLY A 61 -4.74 13.25 0.27
C GLY A 61 -5.53 12.07 -0.32
N GLY A 62 -5.64 10.94 0.37
CA GLY A 62 -6.37 9.76 -0.13
C GLY A 62 -7.90 9.91 -0.07
N ALA A 63 -8.62 8.93 -0.62
CA ALA A 63 -10.09 8.82 -0.60
C ALA A 63 -10.72 9.12 0.78
N GLY A 64 -10.00 8.83 1.87
CA GLY A 64 -10.40 9.16 3.24
C GLY A 64 -10.62 10.66 3.53
N HIS A 65 -10.06 11.58 2.74
CA HIS A 65 -10.35 13.02 2.90
C HIS A 65 -11.69 13.40 2.25
N LEU A 66 -12.02 12.79 1.10
CA LEU A 66 -13.29 13.00 0.40
C LEU A 66 -14.46 12.52 1.27
N MET A 67 -14.30 11.36 1.90
CA MET A 67 -15.31 10.79 2.80
C MET A 67 -15.58 11.65 4.04
N ARG A 68 -14.60 12.43 4.51
CA ARG A 68 -14.81 13.39 5.62
C ARG A 68 -15.69 14.56 5.21
N GLU A 69 -15.64 14.97 3.94
CA GLU A 69 -16.40 16.11 3.42
C GLU A 69 -17.89 15.76 3.19
N LEU A 70 -18.24 14.47 3.14
CA LEU A 70 -19.62 13.99 2.93
C LEU A 70 -20.49 13.95 4.19
N ASN A 71 -19.93 14.29 5.36
CA ASN A 71 -20.65 14.24 6.65
C ASN A 71 -21.36 12.88 6.87
N LEU A 72 -20.62 11.78 6.68
CA LEU A 72 -21.17 10.43 6.86
C LEU A 72 -21.69 10.23 8.29
N THR A 73 -22.82 9.53 8.41
CA THR A 73 -23.33 9.05 9.72
C THR A 73 -22.38 8.02 10.31
N ASP A 74 -22.51 7.72 11.60
CA ASP A 74 -21.64 6.74 12.25
C ASP A 74 -21.87 5.32 11.71
N GLU A 75 -23.10 4.97 11.34
CA GLU A 75 -23.42 3.70 10.68
C GLU A 75 -22.75 3.62 9.30
N GLN A 76 -22.83 4.68 8.49
CA GLN A 76 -22.17 4.74 7.19
C GLN A 76 -20.64 4.64 7.34
N ARG A 77 -20.04 5.27 8.35
CA ARG A 77 -18.60 5.16 8.64
C ARG A 77 -18.21 3.74 9.05
N GLN A 78 -19.03 3.07 9.84
CA GLN A 78 -18.79 1.69 10.25
C GLN A 78 -18.87 0.75 9.04
N GLN A 79 -19.90 0.90 8.19
CA GLN A 79 -20.02 0.14 6.94
C GLN A 79 -18.84 0.39 6.00
N SER A 80 -18.45 1.66 5.85
CA SER A 80 -17.27 2.05 5.07
C SER A 80 -16.00 1.35 5.55
N ARG A 81 -15.75 1.33 6.86
CA ARG A 81 -14.61 0.61 7.44
C ARG A 81 -14.69 -0.89 7.18
N ALA A 82 -15.86 -1.49 7.31
CA ALA A 82 -16.04 -2.92 7.06
C ALA A 82 -15.76 -3.29 5.59
N ILE A 83 -16.26 -2.49 4.64
CA ILE A 83 -15.98 -2.64 3.20
C ILE A 83 -14.46 -2.59 2.96
N MET A 84 -13.80 -1.56 3.49
CA MET A 84 -12.36 -1.39 3.34
C MET A 84 -11.57 -2.54 3.97
N GLN A 85 -11.93 -2.98 5.18
CA GLN A 85 -11.25 -4.08 5.86
C GLN A 85 -11.38 -5.39 5.10
N ARG A 86 -12.59 -5.73 4.65
CA ARG A 86 -12.84 -6.93 3.83
C ARG A 86 -12.00 -6.91 2.56
N ARG A 87 -11.97 -5.78 1.86
CA ARG A 87 -11.24 -5.63 0.59
C ARG A 87 -9.73 -5.61 0.78
N LEU A 88 -9.25 -5.00 1.86
CA LEU A 88 -7.83 -5.08 2.25
C LEU A 88 -7.42 -6.53 2.56
N ALA A 89 -8.25 -7.28 3.29
CA ALA A 89 -7.98 -8.68 3.55
C ALA A 89 -7.95 -9.50 2.25
N GLY A 90 -8.94 -9.31 1.36
CA GLY A 90 -9.06 -10.03 0.09
C GLY A 90 -7.97 -9.70 -0.94
N THR A 91 -7.36 -8.52 -0.88
CA THR A 91 -6.31 -8.08 -1.81
C THR A 91 -4.90 -8.17 -1.21
N LYS A 92 -4.73 -8.90 -0.09
CA LYS A 92 -3.46 -8.92 0.64
C LYS A 92 -2.33 -9.51 -0.20
N SER A 93 -2.54 -10.66 -0.83
CA SER A 93 -1.53 -11.33 -1.66
C SER A 93 -1.12 -10.48 -2.86
N GLN A 94 -2.07 -9.87 -3.58
CA GLN A 94 -1.78 -8.97 -4.69
C GLN A 94 -0.92 -7.77 -4.25
N ARG A 95 -1.17 -7.23 -3.05
CA ARG A 95 -0.38 -6.12 -2.52
C ARG A 95 1.04 -6.55 -2.13
N GLU A 96 1.20 -7.76 -1.58
CA GLU A 96 2.52 -8.33 -1.28
C GLU A 96 3.33 -8.59 -2.56
N GLU A 97 2.68 -9.07 -3.63
CA GLU A 97 3.32 -9.27 -4.93
C GLU A 97 3.74 -7.94 -5.58
N LEU A 98 2.88 -6.92 -5.55
CA LEU A 98 3.26 -5.57 -5.99
C LEU A 98 4.45 -5.02 -5.20
N PHE A 99 4.52 -5.32 -3.90
CA PHE A 99 5.63 -4.91 -3.06
C PHE A 99 6.93 -5.62 -3.47
N ALA A 100 6.89 -6.94 -3.67
CA ALA A 100 8.04 -7.72 -4.15
C ALA A 100 8.52 -7.24 -5.54
N LEU A 101 7.61 -6.96 -6.47
CA LEU A 101 7.94 -6.41 -7.79
C LEU A 101 8.60 -5.02 -7.68
N ARG A 102 8.14 -4.20 -6.73
CA ARG A 102 8.78 -2.90 -6.43
C ARG A 102 10.19 -3.10 -5.85
N GLU A 103 10.40 -4.07 -4.98
CA GLU A 103 11.72 -4.39 -4.44
C GLU A 103 12.69 -4.83 -5.53
N LYS A 104 12.27 -5.71 -6.44
CA LYS A 104 13.07 -6.08 -7.62
C LYS A 104 13.46 -4.85 -8.45
N ARG A 105 12.53 -3.92 -8.66
CA ARG A 105 12.79 -2.65 -9.37
C ARG A 105 13.81 -1.78 -8.67
N ILE A 106 13.74 -1.68 -7.34
CA ILE A 106 14.72 -0.92 -6.55
C ILE A 106 16.10 -1.60 -6.56
N ALA A 107 16.12 -2.93 -6.49
CA ALA A 107 17.33 -3.74 -6.55
C ALA A 107 17.99 -3.78 -7.94
N GLY A 108 17.27 -3.35 -8.98
CA GLY A 108 17.75 -3.40 -10.37
C GLY A 108 17.66 -4.79 -11.01
N THR A 109 16.90 -5.70 -10.42
CA THR A 109 16.68 -7.08 -10.91
C THR A 109 15.32 -7.25 -11.60
N PHE A 110 14.64 -6.14 -11.91
CA PHE A 110 13.33 -6.13 -12.55
C PHE A 110 13.45 -6.46 -14.04
N THR A 111 12.71 -7.48 -14.48
CA THR A 111 12.75 -8.01 -15.84
C THR A 111 11.54 -7.52 -16.66
N ALA A 112 11.55 -7.82 -17.97
CA ALA A 112 10.40 -7.55 -18.83
C ALA A 112 9.16 -8.39 -18.44
N ASP A 113 9.37 -9.63 -17.98
CA ASP A 113 8.30 -10.49 -17.49
C ASP A 113 7.68 -9.93 -16.20
N ASP A 114 8.51 -9.40 -15.29
CA ASP A 114 8.03 -8.68 -14.10
C ASP A 114 7.19 -7.44 -14.49
N GLU A 115 7.49 -6.77 -15.62
CA GLU A 115 6.70 -5.65 -16.12
C GLU A 115 5.30 -6.07 -16.57
N ALA A 116 5.21 -7.17 -17.33
CA ALA A 116 3.94 -7.71 -17.77
C ALA A 116 3.08 -8.15 -16.58
N GLY A 117 3.69 -8.87 -15.61
CA GLY A 117 3.02 -9.26 -14.36
C GLY A 117 2.55 -8.05 -13.55
N ALA A 118 3.39 -7.04 -13.37
CA ALA A 118 3.03 -5.81 -12.68
C ALA A 118 1.85 -5.08 -13.34
N LYS A 119 1.81 -5.03 -14.68
CA LYS A 119 0.71 -4.39 -15.42
C LYS A 119 -0.62 -5.12 -15.19
N ALA A 120 -0.63 -6.45 -15.30
CA ALA A 120 -1.82 -7.26 -15.04
C ALA A 120 -2.31 -7.07 -13.60
N LEU A 121 -1.40 -7.14 -12.63
CA LEU A 121 -1.72 -6.98 -11.21
C LEU A 121 -2.25 -5.57 -10.90
N HIS A 122 -1.72 -4.53 -11.55
CA HIS A 122 -2.25 -3.18 -11.44
C HIS A 122 -3.67 -3.05 -12.01
N GLN A 123 -3.99 -3.73 -13.09
CA GLN A 123 -5.35 -3.74 -13.66
C GLN A 123 -6.34 -4.43 -12.72
N GLU A 124 -5.96 -5.58 -12.16
CA GLU A 124 -6.79 -6.29 -11.17
C GLU A 124 -7.05 -5.42 -9.93
N MET A 125 -6.00 -4.79 -9.39
CA MET A 125 -6.14 -3.89 -8.26
C MET A 125 -7.01 -2.67 -8.59
N ARG A 126 -6.96 -2.17 -9.83
CA ARG A 126 -7.81 -1.07 -10.27
C ARG A 126 -9.28 -1.49 -10.30
N ALA A 127 -9.59 -2.64 -10.87
CA ALA A 127 -10.94 -3.19 -10.88
C ALA A 127 -11.46 -3.37 -9.44
N SER A 128 -10.63 -3.91 -8.53
CA SER A 128 -11.01 -4.03 -7.12
C SER A 128 -11.26 -2.68 -6.45
N MET A 129 -10.59 -1.60 -6.86
CA MET A 129 -10.84 -0.26 -6.33
C MET A 129 -12.12 0.34 -6.89
N GLU A 130 -12.47 0.05 -8.14
CA GLU A 130 -13.74 0.44 -8.75
C GLU A 130 -14.92 -0.24 -8.03
N ASP A 131 -14.79 -1.53 -7.70
CA ASP A 131 -15.76 -2.25 -6.87
C ASP A 131 -15.94 -1.59 -5.50
N ILE A 132 -14.84 -1.24 -4.82
CA ILE A 132 -14.88 -0.54 -3.54
C ILE A 132 -15.65 0.77 -3.69
N HIS A 133 -15.37 1.55 -4.74
CA HIS A 133 -16.07 2.79 -4.98
C HIS A 133 -17.56 2.57 -5.19
N ALA A 134 -17.96 1.57 -5.97
CA ALA A 134 -19.37 1.25 -6.20
C ALA A 134 -20.09 0.83 -4.90
N GLU A 135 -19.49 -0.04 -4.08
CA GLU A 135 -20.04 -0.40 -2.77
C GLU A 135 -20.15 0.79 -1.82
N MET A 136 -19.13 1.65 -1.83
CA MET A 136 -19.10 2.88 -1.03
C MET A 136 -20.14 3.89 -1.47
N GLU A 137 -20.45 3.99 -2.77
CA GLU A 137 -21.54 4.83 -3.26
C GLU A 137 -22.91 4.22 -2.90
N GLY A 138 -23.01 2.90 -2.79
CA GLY A 138 -24.22 2.20 -2.38
C GLY A 138 -24.73 2.58 -0.98
N ILE A 139 -23.83 2.97 -0.07
CA ILE A 139 -24.20 3.35 1.31
C ILE A 139 -24.52 4.85 1.47
N LEU A 140 -24.35 5.66 0.43
CA LEU A 140 -24.59 7.11 0.47
C LEU A 140 -26.05 7.45 0.18
N THR A 141 -26.54 8.52 0.81
CA THR A 141 -27.84 9.11 0.48
C THR A 141 -27.79 9.82 -0.87
N ALA A 142 -28.96 10.11 -1.46
CA ALA A 142 -29.04 10.83 -2.73
C ALA A 142 -28.36 12.21 -2.66
N GLU A 143 -28.56 12.95 -1.58
CA GLU A 143 -27.91 14.26 -1.35
C GLU A 143 -26.39 14.13 -1.23
N GLN A 144 -25.91 13.11 -0.52
CA GLN A 144 -24.47 12.85 -0.38
C GLN A 144 -23.83 12.44 -1.72
N LYS A 145 -24.54 11.70 -2.57
CA LYS A 145 -24.08 11.38 -3.94
C LYS A 145 -23.92 12.63 -4.79
N THR A 146 -24.89 13.54 -4.74
CA THR A 146 -24.78 14.84 -5.43
C THR A 146 -23.57 15.63 -4.95
N LYS A 147 -23.36 15.69 -3.62
CA LYS A 147 -22.17 16.35 -3.05
C LYS A 147 -20.86 15.66 -3.47
N LEU A 148 -20.85 14.33 -3.51
CA LEU A 148 -19.70 13.55 -3.96
C LEU A 148 -19.31 13.92 -5.40
N GLU A 149 -20.28 14.03 -6.32
CA GLU A 149 -20.01 14.43 -7.70
C GLU A 149 -19.46 15.86 -7.80
N GLN A 150 -19.98 16.81 -7.02
CA GLN A 150 -19.44 18.17 -6.95
C GLN A 150 -17.98 18.17 -6.49
N LEU A 151 -17.67 17.41 -5.42
CA LEU A 151 -16.30 17.30 -4.91
C LEU A 151 -15.36 16.61 -5.91
N LYS A 152 -15.83 15.62 -6.65
CA LYS A 152 -15.07 14.97 -7.73
C LYS A 152 -14.73 15.99 -8.82
N GLN A 153 -15.69 16.81 -9.25
CA GLN A 153 -15.47 17.85 -10.26
C GLN A 153 -14.47 18.92 -9.79
N GLU A 154 -14.62 19.41 -8.56
CA GLU A 154 -13.71 20.40 -7.98
C GLU A 154 -12.27 19.85 -7.93
N ARG A 155 -12.10 18.59 -7.51
CA ARG A 155 -10.78 17.95 -7.47
C ARG A 155 -10.19 17.77 -8.87
N LYS A 156 -11.00 17.43 -9.86
CA LYS A 156 -10.56 17.33 -11.26
C LYS A 156 -10.04 18.68 -11.76
N ALA A 157 -10.77 19.76 -11.54
CA ALA A 157 -10.34 21.10 -11.91
C ALA A 157 -9.02 21.50 -11.22
N LYS A 158 -8.90 21.26 -9.90
CA LYS A 158 -7.66 21.51 -9.15
C LYS A 158 -6.49 20.64 -9.60
N PHE A 159 -6.75 19.43 -10.09
CA PHE A 159 -5.72 18.56 -10.64
C PHE A 159 -5.23 19.08 -11.99
N GLU A 160 -6.15 19.43 -12.90
CA GLU A 160 -5.83 20.00 -14.21
C GLU A 160 -5.05 21.31 -14.09
N GLN A 161 -5.45 22.19 -13.17
CA GLN A 161 -4.72 23.43 -12.90
C GLN A 161 -3.27 23.14 -12.47
N ARG A 162 -3.08 22.23 -11.51
CA ARG A 162 -1.73 21.85 -11.05
C ARG A 162 -0.89 21.18 -12.15
N LEU A 163 -1.54 20.45 -13.07
CA LEU A 163 -0.86 19.86 -14.21
C LEU A 163 -0.35 20.95 -15.16
N LYS A 164 -1.17 21.97 -15.46
CA LYS A 164 -0.78 23.12 -16.28
C LYS A 164 0.36 23.91 -15.65
N GLU A 165 0.26 24.25 -14.37
CA GLU A 165 1.33 24.95 -13.63
C GLU A 165 2.65 24.17 -13.69
N ARG A 166 2.59 22.83 -13.58
CA ARG A 166 3.77 21.98 -13.69
C ARG A 166 4.36 21.97 -15.10
N GLN A 167 3.53 21.94 -16.14
CA GLN A 167 3.98 22.02 -17.54
C GLN A 167 4.63 23.37 -17.82
N GLU A 168 4.01 24.47 -17.38
CA GLU A 168 4.59 25.82 -17.53
C GLU A 168 5.94 25.95 -16.82
N PHE A 169 6.08 25.38 -15.62
CA PHE A 169 7.34 25.38 -14.90
C PHE A 169 8.43 24.59 -15.66
N GLN A 170 8.09 23.46 -16.25
CA GLN A 170 9.03 22.66 -17.07
C GLN A 170 9.43 23.39 -18.36
N ASN A 171 8.49 24.07 -19.01
CA ASN A 171 8.76 24.82 -20.24
C ASN A 171 9.61 26.09 -19.97
N LYS A 172 9.44 26.73 -18.82
CA LYS A 172 10.22 27.92 -18.42
C LYS A 172 11.63 27.57 -17.92
N ASN A 173 11.88 26.31 -17.56
CA ASN A 173 13.15 25.86 -17.01
C ASN A 173 13.61 24.57 -17.73
N PRO A 174 13.86 24.65 -19.06
CA PRO A 174 14.37 23.50 -19.81
C PRO A 174 15.76 23.13 -19.27
N GLN A 175 15.94 21.86 -18.93
CA GLN A 175 17.26 21.31 -18.55
C GLN A 175 18.19 21.21 -19.75
#